data_AF-A0A5B0FSK4-F1
#
_entry.id   AF-A0A5B0FSK4-F1
#
_cell.length_a   1.000
_cell.length_b   1.000
_cell.length_c   1.000
_cell.angle_alpha   90.00
_cell.angle_beta   90.00
_cell.angle_gamma   90.00
#
_symmetry.space_group_name_H-M   'P 1'
#
loop_
_entity.id
_entity.type
_entity.pdbx_description
1 polymer ?
#
loop_
_entity_poly.entity_id
_entity_poly.type
_entity_poly.pdbx_seq_one_letter_code
_entity_poly.pdbx_strand_id
1 'polypeptide(L)'
;MSAALTRTSETRTTDFDFQKYAKFKPHSVILQTRFIHYSYDENGNRVVVKPDLSQKNANSLMNLEKGASGQWNGYMSPATRRNVKGKIENFLTAVQLNTTMQFPKSFPSTEVYPTFLTLTLPAKQIHCDNDIKRECFLRFIEWLTGDKEKGFSGWGVKNYIWVAETQKNHNIHFHLIIDRALPRVRINQKWNQIIERFGYVTRFRNKQNYIFKNGWFVRKEMLESYISQRRKECQANKKSFNMHDVRNDGKKKQLEAYNNGIRENWNNPPSTKIHAIQNIKKLTAYVSKYMTKAPEVNVKLGEGEKLIEENGKYFIQTELVTPLISLEGHEMETVETKTREVKVSFTNRYIRGRVWGSSKLLHADSISPYTIALETFSMVTTTTTEYRPVTISQPAYTINIFGERVFSHMEKVVKVNEVRDTKRDIAAPDVDADAARYVEFLTTSYVPKADIDKATAKAGEQFRHYGGVIVPLENTQKDILRMYSPPMFERYKEHYRGVFNFLYAGDNE
;
A
#
# COMPACT_ATOMS: atom_id res chain seq x y z
N MET A 1 -22.58 60.75 29.88
CA MET A 1 -21.30 60.06 30.17
C MET A 1 -21.01 59.11 29.03
N SER A 2 -20.07 59.47 28.14
CA SER A 2 -19.65 58.62 27.03
C SER A 2 -18.81 57.47 27.59
N ALA A 3 -19.43 56.32 27.85
CA ALA A 3 -18.70 55.10 28.13
C ALA A 3 -17.84 54.81 26.90
N ALA A 4 -16.52 55.00 27.03
CA ALA A 4 -15.56 54.60 26.02
C ALA A 4 -15.77 53.10 25.77
N LEU A 5 -16.41 52.77 24.65
CA LEU A 5 -16.53 51.40 24.15
C LEU A 5 -15.10 50.88 23.99
N THR A 6 -14.69 50.05 24.94
CA THR A 6 -13.39 49.40 24.97
C THR A 6 -13.20 48.67 23.65
N ARG A 7 -12.21 49.11 22.86
CA ARG A 7 -11.75 48.35 21.70
C ARG A 7 -11.27 46.99 22.21
N THR A 8 -12.07 45.96 22.03
CA THR A 8 -11.58 44.59 22.18
C THR A 8 -10.77 44.28 20.94
N SER A 9 -9.49 43.98 21.12
CA SER A 9 -8.63 43.43 20.07
C SER A 9 -8.39 41.96 20.37
N GLU A 10 -8.49 41.12 19.36
CA GLU A 10 -8.10 39.71 19.45
C GLU A 10 -6.86 39.50 18.58
N THR A 11 -5.76 39.14 19.22
CA THR A 11 -4.52 38.82 18.53
C THR A 11 -4.45 37.31 18.37
N ARG A 12 -4.42 36.85 17.12
CA ARG A 12 -4.22 35.44 16.81
C ARG A 12 -2.88 35.27 16.11
N THR A 13 -1.98 34.52 16.74
CA THR A 13 -0.74 34.08 16.11
C THR A 13 -0.98 32.71 15.48
N THR A 14 -0.71 32.62 14.18
CA THR A 14 -0.69 31.35 13.44
C THR A 14 0.71 31.11 12.94
N ASP A 15 1.22 29.90 13.16
CA ASP A 15 2.55 29.50 12.71
C ASP A 15 2.42 28.38 11.67
N PHE A 16 3.12 28.54 10.57
CA PHE A 16 3.15 27.60 9.46
C PHE A 16 4.58 27.12 9.27
N ASP A 17 4.82 25.82 9.49
CA ASP A 17 6.05 25.21 8.99
C ASP A 17 5.80 24.62 7.62
N PHE A 18 6.69 24.96 6.70
CA PHE A 18 6.78 24.37 5.39
C PHE A 18 8.00 23.46 5.38
N GLN A 19 7.77 22.20 5.04
CA GLN A 19 8.82 21.19 5.04
C GLN A 19 8.85 20.51 3.68
N LYS A 20 9.94 20.72 2.95
CA LYS A 20 10.30 19.87 1.82
C LYS A 20 11.06 18.69 2.39
N TYR A 21 10.55 17.48 2.20
CA TYR A 21 11.18 16.28 2.74
C TYR A 21 11.41 15.22 1.68
N ALA A 22 12.39 14.37 1.93
CA ALA A 22 12.69 13.18 1.15
C ALA A 22 12.33 11.94 1.96
N LYS A 23 11.51 11.06 1.37
CA LYS A 23 11.24 9.71 1.86
C LYS A 23 12.11 8.72 1.09
N PHE A 24 13.05 8.11 1.79
CA PHE A 24 13.98 7.13 1.25
C PHE A 24 13.37 5.73 1.34
N LYS A 25 12.72 5.31 0.25
CA LYS A 25 12.26 3.93 0.10
C LYS A 25 13.37 3.05 -0.48
N PRO A 26 13.29 1.72 -0.35
CA PRO A 26 14.35 0.82 -0.81
C PRO A 26 14.66 0.91 -2.31
N HIS A 27 13.71 1.38 -3.13
CA HIS A 27 13.81 1.44 -4.59
C HIS A 27 13.36 2.79 -5.18
N SER A 28 13.17 3.81 -4.34
CA SER A 28 12.81 5.13 -4.82
C SER A 28 13.00 6.18 -3.73
N VAL A 29 13.36 7.39 -4.12
CA VAL A 29 13.23 8.56 -3.25
C VAL A 29 11.97 9.32 -3.65
N ILE A 30 11.12 9.64 -2.67
CA ILE A 30 9.91 10.44 -2.89
C ILE A 30 10.14 11.81 -2.26
N LEU A 31 10.12 12.85 -3.07
CA LEU A 31 10.18 14.25 -2.63
C LEU A 31 8.76 14.80 -2.54
N GLN A 32 8.45 15.48 -1.45
CA GLN A 32 7.16 16.13 -1.25
C GLN A 32 7.32 17.37 -0.38
N THR A 33 6.41 18.30 -0.57
CA THR A 33 6.24 19.45 0.32
C THR A 33 5.05 19.21 1.24
N ARG A 34 5.22 19.47 2.54
CA ARG A 34 4.14 19.44 3.53
C ARG A 34 4.01 20.79 4.20
N PHE A 35 2.76 21.15 4.43
CA PHE A 35 2.34 22.29 5.22
C PHE A 35 1.92 21.76 6.60
N ILE A 36 2.55 22.25 7.66
CA ILE A 36 2.17 21.95 9.04
C ILE A 36 1.65 23.25 9.65
N HIS A 37 0.37 23.24 9.99
CA HIS A 37 -0.28 24.36 10.65
C HIS A 37 -0.22 24.15 12.16
N TYR A 38 0.25 25.17 12.88
CA TYR A 38 0.27 25.18 14.32
C TYR A 38 -0.67 26.25 14.87
N SER A 39 -1.30 25.92 15.99
CA SER A 39 -2.00 26.85 16.85
C SER A 39 -1.28 26.94 18.18
N TYR A 40 -1.52 28.01 18.92
CA TYR A 40 -1.05 28.12 20.29
C TYR A 40 -2.19 27.77 21.24
N ASP A 41 -1.91 26.96 22.25
CA ASP A 41 -2.86 26.72 23.34
C ASP A 41 -2.93 27.94 24.28
N GLU A 42 -3.80 27.85 25.28
CA GLU A 42 -4.03 28.89 26.30
C GLU A 42 -2.75 29.24 27.09
N ASN A 43 -1.79 28.32 27.11
CA ASN A 43 -0.50 28.44 27.80
C ASN A 43 0.63 28.90 26.87
N GLY A 44 0.34 29.19 25.60
CA GLY A 44 1.34 29.60 24.60
C GLY A 44 2.19 28.46 24.03
N ASN A 45 1.83 27.19 24.26
CA ASN A 45 2.54 26.07 23.67
C ASN A 45 2.10 25.84 22.22
N ARG A 46 3.07 25.50 21.36
CA ARG A 46 2.82 25.20 19.95
C ARG A 46 2.15 23.82 19.81
N VAL A 47 0.94 23.78 19.28
CA VAL A 47 0.15 22.55 19.05
C VAL A 47 -0.08 22.37 17.55
N VAL A 48 0.24 21.18 17.03
CA VAL A 48 -0.05 20.83 15.63
C VAL A 48 -1.58 20.77 15.44
N VAL A 49 -2.11 21.62 14.56
CA VAL A 49 -3.51 21.55 14.15
C VAL A 49 -3.65 20.34 13.23
N LYS A 50 -4.16 19.24 13.78
CA LYS A 50 -4.51 18.06 12.97
C LYS A 50 -5.69 18.46 12.07
N PRO A 51 -5.66 18.13 10.76
CA PRO A 51 -6.82 18.34 9.91
C PRO A 51 -8.01 17.57 10.48
N ASP A 52 -9.21 18.16 10.41
CA ASP A 52 -10.43 17.57 10.93
C ASP A 52 -10.60 16.13 10.41
N LEU A 53 -10.53 15.17 11.33
CA LEU A 53 -10.61 13.74 11.04
C LEU A 53 -12.03 13.29 10.71
N SER A 54 -13.04 14.15 10.91
CA SER A 54 -14.44 13.87 10.59
C SER A 54 -14.62 13.43 9.12
N GLN A 55 -13.93 14.08 8.18
CA GLN A 55 -13.97 13.74 6.75
C GLN A 55 -13.28 12.41 6.41
N LYS A 56 -12.20 12.03 7.13
CA LYS A 56 -11.56 10.71 6.94
C LYS A 56 -12.47 9.58 7.38
N ASN A 57 -13.23 9.78 8.46
CA ASN A 57 -14.19 8.80 8.94
C ASN A 57 -15.34 8.58 7.95
N ALA A 58 -15.84 9.63 7.29
CA ALA A 58 -16.90 9.52 6.29
C ALA A 58 -16.51 8.62 5.09
N ASN A 59 -15.30 8.79 4.55
CA ASN A 59 -14.79 7.96 3.46
C ASN A 59 -14.54 6.50 3.89
N SER A 60 -14.07 6.29 5.12
CA SER A 60 -13.92 4.95 5.69
C SER A 60 -15.28 4.26 5.93
N LEU A 61 -16.29 5.00 6.39
CA LEU A 61 -17.67 4.53 6.54
C LEU A 61 -18.29 4.17 5.19
N MET A 62 -18.19 5.04 4.19
CA MET A 62 -18.67 4.73 2.83
C MET A 62 -18.00 3.46 2.25
N ASN A 63 -16.73 3.23 2.56
CA ASN A 63 -16.04 1.99 2.14
C ASN A 63 -16.55 0.75 2.88
N LEU A 64 -16.94 0.88 4.16
CA LEU A 64 -17.57 -0.20 4.93
C LEU A 64 -18.97 -0.53 4.38
N GLU A 65 -19.78 0.49 4.07
CA GLU A 65 -21.12 0.36 3.50
C GLU A 65 -21.10 -0.26 2.09
N LYS A 66 -20.13 0.11 1.25
CA LYS A 66 -19.86 -0.55 -0.05
C LYS A 66 -19.48 -2.03 0.11
N GLY A 67 -18.75 -2.36 1.18
CA GLY A 67 -18.41 -3.74 1.53
C GLY A 67 -19.63 -4.56 1.94
N ALA A 68 -20.54 -3.97 2.71
CA ALA A 68 -21.77 -4.61 3.18
C ALA A 68 -22.79 -4.86 2.06
N SER A 69 -22.87 -3.96 1.08
CA SER A 69 -23.77 -4.07 -0.10
C SER A 69 -23.30 -5.05 -1.18
N GLY A 70 -22.17 -5.74 -0.99
CA GLY A 70 -21.67 -6.74 -1.93
C GLY A 70 -21.09 -6.18 -3.23
N GLN A 71 -20.90 -4.85 -3.33
CA GLN A 71 -20.29 -4.17 -4.48
C GLN A 71 -18.75 -4.28 -4.53
N TRP A 72 -18.17 -5.11 -3.67
CA TRP A 72 -16.72 -5.21 -3.50
C TRP A 72 -16.10 -6.09 -4.57
N ASN A 73 -15.18 -5.56 -5.36
CA ASN A 73 -14.57 -6.27 -6.51
C ASN A 73 -13.56 -7.37 -6.14
N GLY A 74 -13.33 -7.62 -4.84
CA GLY A 74 -12.34 -8.60 -4.38
C GLY A 74 -10.89 -8.13 -4.46
N TYR A 75 -10.64 -6.87 -4.89
CA TYR A 75 -9.31 -6.30 -5.02
C TYR A 75 -9.04 -5.22 -3.97
N MET A 76 -7.76 -5.02 -3.66
CA MET A 76 -7.35 -3.88 -2.86
C MET A 76 -7.51 -2.56 -3.61
N SER A 77 -8.03 -1.54 -2.92
CA SER A 77 -8.00 -0.16 -3.41
C SER A 77 -6.55 0.31 -3.67
N PRO A 78 -6.31 1.29 -4.56
CA PRO A 78 -4.98 1.84 -4.79
C PRO A 78 -4.29 2.34 -3.52
N ALA A 79 -5.04 2.98 -2.61
CA ALA A 79 -4.53 3.43 -1.32
C ALA A 79 -4.10 2.26 -0.43
N THR A 80 -4.94 1.21 -0.34
CA THR A 80 -4.62 -0.02 0.40
C THR A 80 -3.40 -0.71 -0.18
N ARG A 81 -3.30 -0.85 -1.51
CA ARG A 81 -2.12 -1.43 -2.18
C ARG A 81 -0.84 -0.68 -1.82
N ARG A 82 -0.87 0.66 -1.90
CA ARG A 82 0.28 1.52 -1.54
C ARG A 82 0.68 1.34 -0.07
N ASN A 83 -0.30 1.26 0.83
CA ASN A 83 -0.08 1.04 2.26
C ASN A 83 0.56 -0.33 2.53
N VAL A 84 -0.03 -1.40 2.00
CA VAL A 84 0.49 -2.78 2.14
C VAL A 84 1.89 -2.89 1.56
N LYS A 85 2.12 -2.32 0.37
CA LYS A 85 3.45 -2.26 -0.25
C LYS A 85 4.48 -1.54 0.64
N GLY A 86 4.12 -0.39 1.21
CA GLY A 86 4.99 0.35 2.13
C GLY A 86 5.36 -0.46 3.38
N LYS A 87 4.40 -1.17 3.98
CA LYS A 87 4.65 -2.08 5.11
C LYS A 87 5.64 -3.18 4.73
N ILE A 88 5.42 -3.84 3.59
CA ILE A 88 6.29 -4.90 3.07
C ILE A 88 7.70 -4.38 2.84
N GLU A 89 7.84 -3.23 2.17
CA GLU A 89 9.13 -2.60 1.87
C GLU A 89 9.92 -2.30 3.15
N ASN A 90 9.30 -1.62 4.12
CA ASN A 90 9.95 -1.24 5.37
C ASN A 90 10.31 -2.46 6.22
N PHE A 91 9.37 -3.41 6.34
CA PHE A 91 9.58 -4.65 7.07
C PHE A 91 10.79 -5.43 6.54
N LEU A 92 10.84 -5.66 5.24
CA LEU A 92 11.89 -6.47 4.62
C LEU A 92 13.25 -5.75 4.60
N THR A 93 13.24 -4.42 4.52
CA THR A 93 14.46 -3.61 4.59
C THR A 93 15.05 -3.63 6.00
N ALA A 94 14.21 -3.55 7.03
CA ALA A 94 14.65 -3.71 8.41
C ALA A 94 15.32 -5.07 8.64
N VAL A 95 14.71 -6.15 8.13
CA VAL A 95 15.31 -7.50 8.21
C VAL A 95 16.63 -7.57 7.43
N GLN A 96 16.69 -6.97 6.24
CA GLN A 96 17.88 -7.02 5.40
C GLN A 96 19.12 -6.40 6.02
N LEU A 97 18.95 -5.25 6.70
CA LEU A 97 20.07 -4.49 7.22
C LEU A 97 20.58 -5.02 8.55
N ASN A 98 19.80 -5.86 9.22
CA ASN A 98 20.07 -6.36 10.57
C ASN A 98 20.26 -7.88 10.64
N THR A 99 20.10 -8.63 9.54
CA THR A 99 20.23 -10.09 9.53
C THR A 99 21.04 -10.58 8.33
N THR A 100 21.62 -11.77 8.45
CA THR A 100 22.35 -12.44 7.36
C THR A 100 21.42 -13.16 6.38
N MET A 101 20.15 -13.38 6.76
CA MET A 101 19.14 -14.14 6.01
C MET A 101 19.64 -15.52 5.55
N GLN A 102 20.49 -16.19 6.33
CA GLN A 102 20.86 -17.57 6.05
C GLN A 102 19.69 -18.49 6.40
N PHE A 103 19.45 -19.50 5.56
CA PHE A 103 18.41 -20.49 5.85
C PHE A 103 18.87 -21.37 7.02
N PRO A 104 18.04 -21.59 8.04
CA PRO A 104 18.47 -22.28 9.24
C PRO A 104 18.76 -23.76 8.97
N LYS A 105 19.74 -24.30 9.72
CA LYS A 105 20.17 -25.70 9.61
C LYS A 105 19.23 -26.67 10.35
N SER A 106 18.52 -26.18 11.38
CA SER A 106 17.62 -26.97 12.22
C SER A 106 16.30 -26.23 12.45
N PHE A 107 15.27 -26.99 12.85
CA PHE A 107 13.91 -26.50 13.09
C PHE A 107 13.40 -26.94 14.47
N PRO A 108 12.64 -26.08 15.19
CA PRO A 108 12.30 -24.70 14.86
C PRO A 108 13.51 -23.76 15.02
N SER A 109 13.58 -22.72 14.18
CA SER A 109 14.61 -21.69 14.28
C SER A 109 14.03 -20.42 14.90
N THR A 110 14.79 -19.80 15.79
CA THR A 110 14.53 -18.46 16.34
C THR A 110 15.04 -17.35 15.42
N GLU A 111 15.84 -17.71 14.41
CA GLU A 111 16.39 -16.77 13.45
C GLU A 111 15.29 -16.15 12.59
N VAL A 112 15.43 -14.85 12.34
CA VAL A 112 14.53 -14.11 11.46
C VAL A 112 14.85 -14.48 10.02
N TYR A 113 13.89 -15.10 9.34
CA TYR A 113 14.00 -15.48 7.94
C TYR A 113 12.68 -15.24 7.21
N PRO A 114 12.61 -14.20 6.34
CA PRO A 114 11.44 -13.93 5.54
C PRO A 114 11.09 -15.10 4.61
N THR A 115 9.92 -15.70 4.80
CA THR A 115 9.41 -16.80 3.99
C THR A 115 8.14 -16.40 3.27
N PHE A 116 8.04 -16.70 1.97
CA PHE A 116 6.79 -16.54 1.23
C PHE A 116 6.05 -17.87 1.11
N LEU A 117 4.83 -17.90 1.64
CA LEU A 117 3.98 -19.08 1.73
C LEU A 117 2.71 -18.84 0.91
N THR A 118 2.33 -19.84 0.12
CA THR A 118 1.02 -19.87 -0.55
C THR A 118 0.23 -21.06 -0.04
N LEU A 119 -1.02 -20.83 0.36
CA LEU A 119 -1.98 -21.85 0.79
C LEU A 119 -3.12 -21.94 -0.22
N THR A 120 -3.49 -23.16 -0.60
CA THR A 120 -4.53 -23.43 -1.62
C THR A 120 -5.45 -24.57 -1.16
N LEU A 121 -6.62 -24.67 -1.77
CA LEU A 121 -7.51 -25.81 -1.56
C LEU A 121 -7.18 -26.93 -2.54
N PRO A 122 -7.07 -28.20 -2.09
CA PRO A 122 -6.74 -29.33 -2.95
C PRO A 122 -7.93 -29.79 -3.81
N ALA A 123 -9.15 -29.38 -3.48
CA ALA A 123 -10.38 -29.72 -4.22
C ALA A 123 -11.21 -28.47 -4.52
N LYS A 124 -12.25 -28.61 -5.35
CA LYS A 124 -13.18 -27.52 -5.67
C LYS A 124 -13.79 -26.96 -4.39
N GLN A 125 -13.76 -25.64 -4.24
CA GLN A 125 -14.33 -24.95 -3.10
C GLN A 125 -15.85 -25.19 -3.02
N ILE A 126 -16.32 -25.59 -1.85
CA ILE A 126 -17.75 -25.83 -1.57
C ILE A 126 -18.29 -24.98 -0.40
N HIS A 127 -17.39 -24.40 0.41
CA HIS A 127 -17.73 -23.49 1.49
C HIS A 127 -17.54 -22.03 1.05
N CYS A 128 -18.18 -21.08 1.74
CA CYS A 128 -17.98 -19.67 1.43
C CYS A 128 -16.59 -19.18 1.89
N ASP A 129 -16.12 -18.08 1.29
CA ASP A 129 -14.79 -17.53 1.58
C ASP A 129 -14.61 -17.14 3.06
N ASN A 130 -15.67 -16.65 3.69
CA ASN A 130 -15.65 -16.25 5.10
C ASN A 130 -15.47 -17.45 6.03
N ASP A 131 -16.11 -18.59 5.74
CA ASP A 131 -15.94 -19.80 6.56
C ASP A 131 -14.53 -20.37 6.41
N ILE A 132 -13.99 -20.39 5.20
CA ILE A 132 -12.62 -20.86 4.96
C ILE A 132 -11.62 -19.92 5.66
N LYS A 133 -11.86 -18.61 5.64
CA LYS A 133 -11.03 -17.66 6.38
C LYS A 133 -11.09 -17.89 7.88
N ARG A 134 -12.30 -17.92 8.46
CA ARG A 134 -12.51 -18.00 9.90
C ARG A 134 -12.09 -19.36 10.48
N GLU A 135 -12.56 -20.44 9.87
CA GLU A 135 -12.41 -21.79 10.43
C GLU A 135 -11.13 -22.50 10.02
N CYS A 136 -10.55 -22.11 8.87
CA CYS A 136 -9.31 -22.71 8.36
C CYS A 136 -8.12 -21.76 8.47
N PHE A 137 -8.16 -20.62 7.76
CA PHE A 137 -7.01 -19.73 7.63
C PHE A 137 -6.58 -19.11 8.97
N LEU A 138 -7.51 -18.53 9.74
CA LEU A 138 -7.18 -17.92 11.03
C LEU A 138 -6.62 -18.94 12.03
N ARG A 139 -7.20 -20.14 12.09
CA ARG A 139 -6.64 -21.23 12.92
C ARG A 139 -5.25 -21.68 12.47
N PHE A 140 -4.96 -21.59 11.18
CA PHE A 140 -3.62 -21.86 10.67
C PHE A 140 -2.64 -20.74 11.08
N ILE A 141 -3.07 -19.47 11.07
CA ILE A 141 -2.29 -18.35 11.60
C ILE A 141 -2.03 -18.51 13.10
N GLU A 142 -3.05 -18.81 13.90
CA GLU A 142 -2.91 -19.06 15.35
C GLU A 142 -1.87 -20.15 15.63
N TRP A 143 -1.89 -21.22 14.85
CA TRP A 143 -0.87 -22.27 14.96
C TRP A 143 0.53 -21.79 14.54
N LEU A 144 0.66 -20.99 13.47
CA LEU A 144 1.95 -20.42 13.08
C LEU A 144 2.54 -19.49 14.14
N THR A 145 1.69 -18.64 14.73
CA THR A 145 2.07 -17.64 15.74
C THR A 145 2.18 -18.24 17.14
N GLY A 146 1.70 -19.48 17.33
CA GLY A 146 1.73 -20.16 18.62
C GLY A 146 3.15 -20.19 19.20
N ASP A 147 3.23 -19.79 20.46
CA ASP A 147 4.47 -19.73 21.22
C ASP A 147 4.63 -21.00 22.09
N LYS A 148 5.77 -21.66 21.96
CA LYS A 148 6.09 -22.87 22.73
C LYS A 148 6.22 -22.58 24.22
N GLU A 149 6.68 -21.39 24.59
CA GLU A 149 6.82 -21.00 25.99
C GLU A 149 5.46 -20.86 26.68
N LYS A 150 4.41 -20.57 25.91
CA LYS A 150 3.01 -20.52 26.38
C LYS A 150 2.28 -21.85 26.19
N GLY A 151 3.01 -22.95 25.94
CA GLY A 151 2.47 -24.30 25.78
C GLY A 151 1.89 -24.62 24.39
N PHE A 152 2.05 -23.73 23.39
CA PHE A 152 1.53 -23.95 22.04
C PHE A 152 2.57 -24.57 21.09
N SER A 153 2.18 -25.59 20.32
CA SER A 153 3.05 -26.28 19.35
C SER A 153 3.26 -25.49 18.03
N GLY A 154 3.52 -24.18 18.11
CA GLY A 154 3.63 -23.29 16.94
C GLY A 154 5.07 -23.05 16.46
N TRP A 155 5.23 -22.11 15.54
CA TRP A 155 6.52 -21.75 14.91
C TRP A 155 7.08 -20.41 15.40
N GLY A 156 6.43 -19.75 16.38
CA GLY A 156 6.89 -18.47 16.91
C GLY A 156 6.97 -17.35 15.86
N VAL A 157 6.11 -17.41 14.84
CA VAL A 157 5.99 -16.34 13.83
C VAL A 157 5.49 -15.07 14.53
N LYS A 158 6.31 -14.01 14.56
CA LYS A 158 5.94 -12.72 15.19
C LYS A 158 5.30 -11.79 14.16
N ASN A 159 5.94 -11.69 12.99
CA ASN A 159 5.56 -10.76 11.94
C ASN A 159 5.07 -11.48 10.68
N TYR A 160 3.86 -11.14 10.25
CA TYR A 160 3.27 -11.69 9.03
C TYR A 160 2.35 -10.70 8.32
N ILE A 161 2.24 -10.85 7.01
CA ILE A 161 1.27 -10.15 6.15
C ILE A 161 0.63 -11.20 5.26
N TRP A 162 -0.70 -11.14 5.10
CA TRP A 162 -1.43 -12.07 4.24
C TRP A 162 -2.40 -11.36 3.31
N VAL A 163 -2.66 -11.98 2.16
CA VAL A 163 -3.65 -11.55 1.15
C VAL A 163 -4.42 -12.77 0.66
N ALA A 164 -5.73 -12.64 0.56
CA ALA A 164 -6.63 -13.61 -0.08
C ALA A 164 -6.88 -13.18 -1.53
N GLU A 165 -6.77 -14.13 -2.46
CA GLU A 165 -7.10 -13.94 -3.87
C GLU A 165 -8.01 -15.11 -4.34
N THR A 166 -8.73 -14.92 -5.44
CA THR A 166 -9.44 -16.00 -6.13
C THR A 166 -8.54 -16.55 -7.23
N GLN A 167 -8.23 -17.84 -7.18
CA GLN A 167 -7.52 -18.53 -8.26
C GLN A 167 -8.37 -18.64 -9.53
N LYS A 168 -7.73 -18.93 -10.68
CA LYS A 168 -8.43 -19.21 -11.97
C LYS A 168 -9.45 -20.35 -11.88
N ASN A 169 -9.25 -21.29 -10.96
CA ASN A 169 -10.18 -22.40 -10.70
C ASN A 169 -11.33 -22.01 -9.75
N HIS A 170 -11.46 -20.73 -9.39
CA HIS A 170 -12.45 -20.14 -8.48
C HIS A 170 -12.30 -20.49 -6.99
N ASN A 171 -11.22 -21.19 -6.62
CA ASN A 171 -10.88 -21.43 -5.23
C ASN A 171 -10.19 -20.21 -4.62
N ILE A 172 -10.51 -19.92 -3.36
CA ILE A 172 -9.72 -19.00 -2.55
C ILE A 172 -8.31 -19.57 -2.33
N HIS A 173 -7.30 -18.71 -2.44
CA HIS A 173 -5.95 -18.99 -1.98
C HIS A 173 -5.41 -17.83 -1.15
N PHE A 174 -4.41 -18.13 -0.33
CA PHE A 174 -3.77 -17.15 0.54
C PHE A 174 -2.30 -17.03 0.19
N HIS A 175 -1.83 -15.80 0.02
CA HIS A 175 -0.42 -15.45 -0.04
C HIS A 175 -0.01 -14.86 1.29
N LEU A 176 1.11 -15.32 1.85
CA LEU A 176 1.64 -14.87 3.13
C LEU A 176 3.13 -14.58 3.00
N ILE A 177 3.56 -13.53 3.69
CA ILE A 177 4.95 -13.33 4.07
C ILE A 177 5.00 -13.47 5.58
N ILE A 178 5.98 -14.21 6.07
CA ILE A 178 6.21 -14.43 7.50
C ILE A 178 7.69 -14.25 7.80
N ASP A 179 8.03 -14.10 9.08
CA ASP A 179 9.38 -13.82 9.59
C ASP A 179 10.16 -15.05 10.07
N ARG A 180 9.67 -16.27 9.80
CA ARG A 180 10.33 -17.52 10.18
C ARG A 180 10.53 -18.42 8.98
N ALA A 181 11.63 -19.18 9.01
CA ALA A 181 11.80 -20.32 8.13
C ALA A 181 10.85 -21.44 8.53
N LEU A 182 10.22 -22.09 7.55
CA LEU A 182 9.24 -23.15 7.81
C LEU A 182 9.58 -24.44 7.06
N PRO A 183 9.45 -25.62 7.70
CA PRO A 183 9.64 -26.90 7.03
C PRO A 183 8.41 -27.28 6.20
N ARG A 184 8.61 -27.34 4.87
CA ARG A 184 7.56 -27.57 3.87
C ARG A 184 6.59 -28.70 4.21
N VAL A 185 7.10 -29.85 4.63
CA VAL A 185 6.27 -31.05 4.90
C VAL A 185 5.30 -30.80 6.05
N ARG A 186 5.77 -30.24 7.16
CA ARG A 186 4.94 -29.98 8.35
C ARG A 186 3.87 -28.93 8.08
N ILE A 187 4.21 -27.89 7.32
CA ILE A 187 3.25 -26.85 6.92
C ILE A 187 2.13 -27.42 6.07
N ASN A 188 2.48 -28.25 5.08
CA ASN A 188 1.50 -28.89 4.21
C ASN A 188 0.57 -29.82 4.98
N GLN A 189 1.14 -30.66 5.85
CA GLN A 189 0.38 -31.57 6.72
C GLN A 189 -0.59 -30.80 7.63
N LYS A 190 -0.13 -29.72 8.26
CA LYS A 190 -0.99 -28.93 9.16
C LYS A 190 -2.12 -28.23 8.42
N TRP A 191 -1.83 -27.62 7.28
CA TRP A 191 -2.86 -27.00 6.45
C TRP A 191 -3.90 -28.04 6.00
N ASN A 192 -3.45 -29.21 5.53
CA ASN A 192 -4.32 -30.33 5.16
C ASN A 192 -5.17 -30.84 6.33
N GLN A 193 -4.60 -30.97 7.53
CA GLN A 193 -5.35 -31.34 8.74
C GLN A 193 -6.48 -30.34 9.02
N ILE A 194 -6.20 -29.04 8.90
CA ILE A 194 -7.15 -27.98 9.20
C ILE A 194 -8.32 -27.96 8.20
N ILE A 195 -8.02 -28.02 6.90
CA ILE A 195 -9.03 -27.97 5.83
C ILE A 195 -9.79 -29.30 5.68
N GLU A 196 -9.27 -30.40 6.21
CA GLU A 196 -9.97 -31.67 6.21
C GLU A 196 -11.20 -31.70 7.11
N ARG A 197 -11.30 -30.80 8.10
CA ARG A 197 -12.56 -30.58 8.83
C ARG A 197 -13.72 -30.21 7.91
N PHE A 198 -13.40 -29.63 6.75
CA PHE A 198 -14.36 -29.30 5.70
C PHE A 198 -14.39 -30.34 4.57
N GLY A 199 -13.63 -31.45 4.71
CA GLY A 199 -13.55 -32.58 3.79
C GLY A 199 -12.79 -32.31 2.49
N TYR A 200 -11.93 -31.29 2.44
CA TYR A 200 -11.21 -30.96 1.20
C TYR A 200 -10.15 -32.01 0.83
N VAL A 201 -9.48 -32.63 1.80
CA VAL A 201 -8.50 -33.69 1.56
C VAL A 201 -9.22 -34.97 1.15
N THR A 202 -10.32 -35.33 1.80
CA THR A 202 -11.15 -36.48 1.41
C THR A 202 -11.66 -36.36 -0.01
N ARG A 203 -12.16 -35.18 -0.42
CA ARG A 203 -12.60 -34.98 -1.82
C ARG A 203 -11.46 -35.09 -2.83
N PHE A 204 -10.27 -34.57 -2.48
CA PHE A 204 -9.09 -34.75 -3.32
C PHE A 204 -8.74 -36.24 -3.46
N ARG A 205 -8.66 -36.96 -2.34
CA ARG A 205 -8.39 -38.41 -2.29
C ARG A 205 -9.37 -39.20 -3.14
N ASN A 206 -10.68 -38.98 -2.97
CA ASN A 206 -11.71 -39.67 -3.76
C ASN A 206 -11.55 -39.40 -5.26
N LYS A 207 -11.22 -38.15 -5.63
CA LYS A 207 -10.93 -37.80 -7.01
C LYS A 207 -9.69 -38.52 -7.55
N GLN A 208 -8.60 -38.60 -6.79
CA GLN A 208 -7.40 -39.32 -7.24
C GLN A 208 -7.63 -40.82 -7.36
N ASN A 209 -8.31 -41.42 -6.39
CA ASN A 209 -8.70 -42.84 -6.44
C ASN A 209 -9.59 -43.13 -7.66
N TYR A 210 -10.53 -42.24 -7.98
CA TYR A 210 -11.36 -42.37 -9.19
C TYR A 210 -10.54 -42.25 -10.47
N ILE A 211 -9.63 -41.27 -10.54
CA ILE A 211 -8.76 -41.07 -11.72
C ILE A 211 -7.91 -42.31 -11.95
N PHE A 212 -7.27 -42.84 -10.91
CA PHE A 212 -6.33 -43.96 -11.01
C PHE A 212 -6.95 -45.33 -10.70
N LYS A 213 -8.28 -45.46 -10.82
CA LYS A 213 -9.00 -46.72 -10.56
C LYS A 213 -8.50 -47.89 -11.43
N ASN A 214 -8.01 -47.59 -12.62
CA ASN A 214 -7.46 -48.56 -13.58
C ASN A 214 -5.92 -48.57 -13.58
N GLY A 215 -5.29 -48.08 -12.51
CA GLY A 215 -3.85 -47.98 -12.39
C GLY A 215 -3.25 -46.69 -12.93
N TRP A 216 -1.92 -46.69 -13.04
CA TRP A 216 -1.11 -45.53 -13.39
C TRP A 216 -1.20 -45.16 -14.88
N PHE A 217 -1.35 -43.87 -15.17
CA PHE A 217 -1.17 -43.33 -16.52
C PHE A 217 -0.74 -41.85 -16.48
N VAL A 218 -0.13 -41.39 -17.57
CA VAL A 218 0.32 -40.00 -17.71
C VAL A 218 -0.86 -39.11 -18.09
N ARG A 219 -1.10 -38.06 -17.30
CA ARG A 219 -2.12 -37.06 -17.62
C ARG A 219 -1.59 -36.06 -18.65
N LYS A 220 -2.10 -36.14 -19.89
CA LYS A 220 -1.66 -35.32 -21.03
C LYS A 220 -1.74 -33.82 -20.74
N GLU A 221 -2.88 -33.35 -20.24
CA GLU A 221 -3.09 -31.92 -19.89
C GLU A 221 -2.04 -31.39 -18.89
N MET A 222 -1.73 -32.18 -17.86
CA MET A 222 -0.73 -31.81 -16.84
C MET A 222 0.68 -31.76 -17.45
N LEU A 223 0.98 -32.67 -18.38
CA LEU A 223 2.27 -32.71 -19.07
C LEU A 223 2.43 -31.51 -20.01
N GLU A 224 1.39 -31.15 -20.75
CA GLU A 224 1.39 -29.98 -21.64
C GLU A 224 1.53 -28.67 -20.87
N SER A 225 0.82 -28.54 -19.75
CA SER A 225 0.99 -27.39 -18.84
C SER A 225 2.42 -27.31 -18.30
N TYR A 226 3.03 -28.45 -17.93
CA TYR A 226 4.41 -28.51 -17.46
C TYR A 226 5.41 -28.07 -18.53
N ILE A 227 5.28 -28.60 -19.75
CA ILE A 227 6.12 -28.23 -20.90
C ILE A 227 6.00 -26.74 -21.20
N SER A 228 4.77 -26.22 -21.23
CA SER A 228 4.50 -24.80 -21.49
C SER A 228 5.14 -23.88 -20.45
N GLN A 229 5.09 -24.27 -19.17
CA GLN A 229 5.74 -23.52 -18.09
C GLN A 229 7.27 -23.53 -18.25
N ARG A 230 7.87 -24.71 -18.50
CA ARG A 230 9.31 -24.84 -18.71
C ARG A 230 9.81 -24.06 -19.92
N ARG A 231 9.03 -24.02 -20.99
CA ARG A 231 9.33 -23.21 -22.18
C ARG A 231 9.43 -21.72 -21.85
N LYS A 232 8.45 -21.20 -21.10
CA LYS A 232 8.45 -19.80 -20.63
C LYS A 232 9.64 -19.51 -19.71
N GLU A 233 9.97 -20.42 -18.79
CA GLU A 233 11.12 -20.28 -17.90
C GLU A 233 12.46 -20.27 -18.65
N CYS A 234 12.65 -21.16 -19.64
CA CYS A 234 13.87 -21.17 -20.46
C CYS A 234 13.99 -19.89 -21.28
N GLN A 235 12.89 -19.42 -21.89
CA GLN A 235 12.87 -18.17 -22.64
C GLN A 235 13.21 -16.96 -21.75
N ALA A 236 12.61 -16.87 -20.56
CA ALA A 236 12.88 -15.79 -19.61
C ALA A 236 14.33 -15.76 -19.12
N ASN A 237 14.98 -16.93 -19.01
CA ASN A 237 16.36 -17.05 -18.55
C ASN A 237 17.38 -17.23 -19.67
N LYS A 238 16.98 -17.09 -20.94
CA LYS A 238 17.83 -17.31 -22.13
C LYS A 238 18.57 -18.66 -22.11
N LYS A 239 17.92 -19.72 -21.64
CA LYS A 239 18.48 -21.09 -21.58
C LYS A 239 17.99 -21.94 -22.76
N SER A 240 18.80 -22.91 -23.18
CA SER A 240 18.40 -23.90 -24.19
C SER A 240 17.22 -24.74 -23.69
N PHE A 241 16.34 -25.15 -24.62
CA PHE A 241 15.13 -25.90 -24.33
C PHE A 241 15.13 -27.19 -25.15
N ASN A 242 15.29 -28.34 -24.47
CA ASN A 242 15.14 -29.65 -25.08
C ASN A 242 13.76 -30.22 -24.74
N MET A 243 12.92 -30.38 -25.77
CA MET A 243 11.55 -30.88 -25.62
C MET A 243 11.51 -32.31 -25.06
N HIS A 244 12.43 -33.17 -25.48
CA HIS A 244 12.45 -34.58 -25.08
C HIS A 244 12.76 -34.72 -23.58
N ASP A 245 13.78 -34.02 -23.09
CA ASP A 245 14.19 -34.06 -21.69
C ASP A 245 13.10 -33.51 -20.77
N VAL A 246 12.50 -32.38 -21.15
CA VAL A 246 11.40 -31.77 -20.39
C VAL A 246 10.19 -32.70 -20.32
N ARG A 247 9.89 -33.42 -21.41
CA ARG A 247 8.79 -34.38 -21.44
C ARG A 247 9.05 -35.58 -20.53
N ASN A 248 10.27 -36.10 -20.54
CA ASN A 248 10.64 -37.23 -19.69
C ASN A 248 10.66 -36.85 -18.21
N ASP A 249 11.22 -35.69 -17.87
CA ASP A 249 11.18 -35.13 -16.52
C ASP A 249 9.73 -34.89 -16.04
N GLY A 250 8.86 -34.38 -16.92
CA GLY A 250 7.44 -34.22 -16.64
C GLY A 250 6.74 -35.55 -16.33
N LYS A 251 6.99 -36.60 -17.12
CA LYS A 251 6.46 -37.95 -16.86
C LYS A 251 6.96 -38.51 -15.53
N LYS A 252 8.27 -38.40 -15.28
CA LYS A 252 8.93 -38.84 -14.05
C LYS A 252 8.30 -38.19 -12.81
N LYS A 253 8.11 -36.86 -12.84
CA LYS A 253 7.46 -36.11 -11.76
C LYS A 253 6.02 -36.53 -11.50
N GLN A 254 5.24 -36.82 -12.55
CA GLN A 254 3.89 -37.31 -12.34
C GLN A 254 3.90 -38.72 -11.71
N LEU A 255 4.83 -39.60 -12.13
CA LEU A 255 4.97 -40.94 -11.54
C LEU A 255 5.38 -40.87 -10.06
N GLU A 256 6.34 -40.02 -9.72
CA GLU A 256 6.74 -39.76 -8.33
C GLU A 256 5.55 -39.23 -7.51
N ALA A 257 4.76 -38.32 -8.06
CA ALA A 257 3.57 -37.80 -7.39
C ALA A 257 2.50 -38.89 -7.18
N TYR A 258 2.34 -39.81 -8.12
CA TYR A 258 1.44 -40.95 -7.97
C TYR A 258 1.91 -41.94 -6.92
N ASN A 259 3.17 -42.35 -6.96
CA ASN A 259 3.74 -43.28 -5.98
C ASN A 259 3.65 -42.70 -4.56
N ASN A 260 3.94 -41.41 -4.40
CA ASN A 260 3.74 -40.70 -3.14
C ASN A 260 2.27 -40.64 -2.73
N GLY A 261 1.39 -40.37 -3.68
CA GLY A 261 -0.06 -40.37 -3.48
C GLY A 261 -0.58 -41.69 -2.95
N ILE A 262 -0.22 -42.81 -3.59
CA ILE A 262 -0.60 -44.16 -3.15
C ILE A 262 -0.04 -44.45 -1.76
N ARG A 263 1.25 -44.16 -1.51
CA ARG A 263 1.91 -44.38 -0.21
C ARG A 263 1.22 -43.62 0.93
N GLU A 264 0.77 -42.40 0.67
CA GLU A 264 0.09 -41.55 1.66
C GLU A 264 -1.44 -41.72 1.62
N ASN A 265 -1.97 -42.67 0.85
CA ASN A 265 -3.39 -42.83 0.56
C ASN A 265 -4.07 -41.50 0.19
N TRP A 266 -3.37 -40.66 -0.57
CA TRP A 266 -3.79 -39.32 -1.01
C TRP A 266 -4.22 -38.37 0.12
N ASN A 267 -3.82 -38.64 1.37
CA ASN A 267 -4.21 -37.85 2.55
C ASN A 267 -3.39 -36.59 2.79
N ASN A 268 -2.40 -36.31 1.95
CA ASN A 268 -1.55 -35.14 2.10
C ASN A 268 -1.30 -34.46 0.74
N PRO A 269 -2.36 -33.94 0.10
CA PRO A 269 -2.25 -33.25 -1.18
C PRO A 269 -1.25 -32.08 -1.13
N PRO A 270 -0.62 -31.73 -2.26
CA PRO A 270 0.27 -30.56 -2.35
C PRO A 270 -0.55 -29.27 -2.36
N SER A 271 -1.01 -28.84 -1.19
CA SER A 271 -1.90 -27.70 -0.97
C SER A 271 -1.16 -26.44 -0.53
N THR A 272 0.14 -26.55 -0.25
CA THR A 272 1.00 -25.44 0.16
C THR A 272 2.23 -25.30 -0.75
N LYS A 273 2.72 -24.06 -0.90
CA LYS A 273 3.94 -23.76 -1.65
C LYS A 273 4.80 -22.78 -0.85
N ILE A 274 6.02 -23.19 -0.53
CA ILE A 274 7.00 -22.35 0.17
C ILE A 274 8.06 -21.92 -0.83
N HIS A 275 8.30 -20.61 -0.89
CA HIS A 275 9.36 -20.02 -1.66
C HIS A 275 10.43 -19.50 -0.70
N ALA A 276 11.60 -20.15 -0.72
CA ALA A 276 12.80 -19.59 -0.11
C ALA A 276 13.25 -18.38 -0.93
N ILE A 277 13.54 -17.28 -0.25
CA ILE A 277 13.81 -16.01 -0.89
C ILE A 277 15.29 -15.72 -0.76
N GLN A 278 15.98 -15.66 -1.90
CA GLN A 278 17.43 -15.44 -1.96
C GLN A 278 17.82 -13.96 -2.21
N ASN A 279 16.90 -13.10 -2.69
CA ASN A 279 17.21 -11.70 -3.00
C ASN A 279 16.00 -10.79 -2.74
N ILE A 280 16.21 -9.67 -2.03
CA ILE A 280 15.14 -8.74 -1.61
C ILE A 280 14.60 -7.86 -2.73
N LYS A 281 15.41 -7.47 -3.73
CA LYS A 281 14.92 -6.77 -4.94
C LYS A 281 13.87 -7.62 -5.63
N LYS A 282 14.13 -8.94 -5.71
CA LYS A 282 13.15 -9.92 -6.16
C LYS A 282 12.06 -10.12 -5.12
N LEU A 283 12.34 -10.12 -3.82
CA LEU A 283 11.35 -10.31 -2.76
C LEU A 283 10.24 -9.27 -2.81
N THR A 284 10.58 -7.99 -2.70
CA THR A 284 9.59 -6.90 -2.69
C THR A 284 8.81 -6.88 -3.99
N ALA A 285 9.46 -7.02 -5.14
CA ALA A 285 8.78 -7.06 -6.43
C ALA A 285 7.89 -8.30 -6.60
N TYR A 286 8.40 -9.48 -6.23
CA TYR A 286 7.69 -10.76 -6.31
C TYR A 286 6.49 -10.78 -5.38
N VAL A 287 6.70 -10.43 -4.12
CA VAL A 287 5.65 -10.35 -3.11
C VAL A 287 4.65 -9.27 -3.46
N SER A 288 5.08 -8.04 -3.80
CA SER A 288 4.13 -6.98 -4.17
C SER A 288 3.28 -7.39 -5.36
N LYS A 289 3.82 -8.14 -6.32
CA LYS A 289 3.05 -8.68 -7.44
C LYS A 289 1.87 -9.56 -6.98
N TYR A 290 2.06 -10.41 -5.96
CA TYR A 290 0.99 -11.28 -5.45
C TYR A 290 0.14 -10.61 -4.36
N MET A 291 0.74 -9.76 -3.53
CA MET A 291 0.07 -9.11 -2.40
C MET A 291 -0.69 -7.85 -2.81
N THR A 292 -0.38 -7.25 -3.96
CA THR A 292 -1.02 -5.99 -4.43
C THR A 292 -1.48 -6.08 -5.88
N LYS A 293 -1.90 -7.27 -6.32
CA LYS A 293 -2.37 -7.51 -7.69
C LYS A 293 -3.52 -6.54 -8.04
N ALA A 294 -3.39 -5.85 -9.16
CA ALA A 294 -4.44 -4.98 -9.68
C ALA A 294 -5.56 -5.82 -10.33
N PRO A 295 -6.80 -5.30 -10.38
CA PRO A 295 -7.86 -5.92 -11.15
C PRO A 295 -7.47 -6.08 -12.63
N GLU A 296 -7.81 -7.23 -13.20
CA GLU A 296 -7.82 -7.39 -14.65
C GLU A 296 -9.09 -6.73 -15.16
N VAL A 297 -8.92 -5.63 -15.88
CA VAL A 297 -9.99 -4.80 -16.42
C VAL A 297 -10.16 -5.14 -17.89
N ASN A 298 -11.29 -5.76 -18.25
CA ASN A 298 -11.62 -6.06 -19.64
C ASN A 298 -12.29 -4.85 -20.30
N VAL A 299 -11.50 -3.88 -20.71
CA VAL A 299 -11.96 -2.71 -21.48
C VAL A 299 -11.19 -2.70 -22.80
N LYS A 300 -11.92 -2.61 -23.92
CA LYS A 300 -11.31 -2.37 -25.23
C LYS A 300 -11.02 -0.87 -25.34
N LEU A 301 -9.76 -0.51 -25.50
CA LEU A 301 -9.30 0.87 -25.72
C LEU A 301 -9.08 1.10 -27.21
N GLY A 302 -9.55 2.24 -27.71
CA GLY A 302 -9.22 2.77 -29.03
C GLY A 302 -7.83 3.40 -29.08
N GLU A 303 -7.42 3.85 -30.26
CA GLU A 303 -6.17 4.57 -30.46
C GLU A 303 -6.22 5.93 -29.74
N GLY A 304 -5.19 6.26 -28.95
CA GLY A 304 -5.16 7.48 -28.12
C GLY A 304 -5.96 7.42 -26.82
N GLU A 305 -6.62 6.30 -26.52
CA GLU A 305 -7.39 6.13 -25.29
C GLU A 305 -6.56 5.52 -24.14
N LYS A 306 -6.69 6.10 -22.94
CA LYS A 306 -6.05 5.61 -21.71
C LYS A 306 -7.12 5.31 -20.66
N LEU A 307 -7.03 4.14 -20.03
CA LEU A 307 -7.86 3.82 -18.87
C LEU A 307 -7.25 4.45 -17.61
N ILE A 308 -8.05 5.24 -16.90
CA ILE A 308 -7.67 5.89 -15.65
C ILE A 308 -8.59 5.39 -14.53
N GLU A 309 -8.02 5.17 -13.35
CA GLU A 309 -8.77 4.83 -12.14
C GLU A 309 -8.73 6.04 -11.20
N GLU A 310 -9.90 6.66 -10.95
CA GLU A 310 -10.04 7.76 -10.00
C GLU A 310 -11.13 7.43 -8.99
N ASN A 311 -10.79 7.49 -7.70
CA ASN A 311 -11.72 7.23 -6.59
C ASN A 311 -12.50 5.90 -6.69
N GLY A 312 -11.89 4.88 -7.30
CA GLY A 312 -12.48 3.55 -7.49
C GLY A 312 -13.47 3.45 -8.65
N LYS A 313 -13.61 4.51 -9.45
CA LYS A 313 -14.28 4.50 -10.75
C LYS A 313 -13.25 4.45 -11.87
N TYR A 314 -13.66 3.91 -13.01
CA TYR A 314 -12.82 3.78 -14.18
C TYR A 314 -13.29 4.74 -15.26
N PHE A 315 -12.36 5.46 -15.86
CA PHE A 315 -12.60 6.42 -16.93
C PHE A 315 -11.75 6.06 -18.13
N ILE A 316 -12.30 6.19 -19.32
CA ILE A 316 -11.50 6.27 -20.54
C ILE A 316 -11.21 7.75 -20.78
N GLN A 317 -9.94 8.10 -20.82
CA GLN A 317 -9.45 9.41 -21.22
C GLN A 317 -9.02 9.33 -22.69
N THR A 318 -9.57 10.22 -23.50
CA THR A 318 -9.18 10.40 -24.90
C THR A 318 -8.49 11.75 -25.02
N GLU A 319 -7.22 11.73 -25.44
CA GLU A 319 -6.47 12.94 -25.77
C GLU A 319 -6.75 13.29 -27.24
N LEU A 320 -7.48 14.39 -27.47
CA LEU A 320 -7.68 14.95 -28.80
C LEU A 320 -6.62 16.05 -29.01
N VAL A 321 -5.60 15.74 -29.79
CA VAL A 321 -4.59 16.72 -30.20
C VAL A 321 -5.12 17.42 -31.44
N THR A 322 -5.40 18.73 -31.33
CA THR A 322 -5.77 19.54 -32.50
C THR A 322 -4.48 20.09 -33.13
N PRO A 323 -4.22 19.84 -34.42
CA PRO A 323 -2.99 20.31 -35.07
C PRO A 323 -2.93 21.84 -35.13
N LEU A 324 -1.68 22.36 -35.12
CA LEU A 324 -1.26 23.73 -34.85
C LEU A 324 -2.05 24.85 -35.53
N ILE A 325 -2.28 25.94 -34.79
CA ILE A 325 -2.52 27.27 -35.37
C ILE A 325 -1.27 28.11 -35.10
N SER A 326 -0.58 28.55 -36.15
CA SER A 326 0.53 29.49 -36.05
C SER A 326 -0.02 30.89 -35.72
N LEU A 327 0.29 31.39 -34.53
CA LEU A 327 0.14 32.80 -34.17
C LEU A 327 1.52 33.29 -33.74
N GLU A 328 2.05 34.26 -34.51
CA GLU A 328 3.28 35.00 -34.17
C GLU A 328 4.53 34.13 -33.94
N GLY A 329 4.72 33.05 -34.71
CA GLY A 329 5.95 32.26 -34.68
C GLY A 329 6.08 31.33 -33.47
N HIS A 330 5.06 31.22 -32.64
CA HIS A 330 4.97 30.22 -31.58
C HIS A 330 4.03 29.08 -31.99
N GLU A 331 4.59 27.87 -32.06
CA GLU A 331 3.83 26.65 -32.27
C GLU A 331 3.08 26.29 -30.97
N MET A 332 1.75 26.43 -30.96
CA MET A 332 0.90 26.00 -29.84
C MET A 332 0.04 24.80 -30.25
N GLU A 333 0.24 23.66 -29.59
CA GLU A 333 -0.64 22.50 -29.67
C GLU A 333 -1.75 22.62 -28.60
N THR A 334 -3.02 22.49 -29.00
CA THR A 334 -4.13 22.43 -28.05
C THR A 334 -4.50 20.97 -27.83
N VAL A 335 -4.25 20.48 -26.62
CA VAL A 335 -4.63 19.12 -26.19
C VAL A 335 -5.95 19.20 -25.43
N GLU A 336 -7.05 18.81 -26.07
CA GLU A 336 -8.35 18.70 -25.40
C GLU A 336 -8.49 17.28 -24.82
N THR A 337 -8.78 17.20 -23.52
CA THR A 337 -8.86 15.92 -22.81
C THR A 337 -10.31 15.59 -22.47
N LYS A 338 -10.87 14.53 -23.04
CA LYS A 338 -12.24 14.08 -22.74
C LYS A 338 -12.21 12.83 -21.88
N THR A 339 -13.00 12.81 -20.81
CA THR A 339 -13.12 11.66 -19.90
C THR A 339 -14.53 11.08 -19.92
N ARG A 340 -14.63 9.75 -20.00
CA ARG A 340 -15.90 9.01 -19.98
C ARG A 340 -15.86 7.92 -18.91
N GLU A 341 -16.80 7.92 -17.98
CA GLU A 341 -16.95 6.85 -16.98
C GLU A 341 -17.35 5.53 -17.66
N VAL A 342 -16.69 4.43 -17.29
CA VAL A 342 -16.94 3.09 -17.82
C VAL A 342 -17.21 2.11 -16.68
N LYS A 343 -18.30 1.35 -16.80
CA LYS A 343 -18.58 0.22 -15.93
C LYS A 343 -17.66 -0.95 -16.31
N VAL A 344 -16.71 -1.25 -15.44
CA VAL A 344 -15.76 -2.34 -15.64
C VAL A 344 -16.35 -3.66 -15.16
N SER A 345 -16.23 -4.70 -15.98
CA SER A 345 -16.43 -6.08 -15.54
C SER A 345 -15.09 -6.70 -15.13
N PHE A 346 -15.05 -7.32 -13.96
CA PHE A 346 -13.85 -8.00 -13.44
C PHE A 346 -13.90 -9.49 -13.75
N THR A 347 -12.79 -10.07 -14.21
CA THR A 347 -12.71 -11.49 -14.58
C THR A 347 -12.70 -12.45 -13.39
N ASN A 348 -12.27 -11.98 -12.22
CA ASN A 348 -12.14 -12.85 -11.03
C ASN A 348 -13.31 -12.69 -10.08
N ARG A 349 -13.69 -13.80 -9.45
CA ARG A 349 -14.76 -13.89 -8.45
C ARG A 349 -14.52 -12.92 -7.28
N TYR A 350 -15.59 -12.26 -6.85
CA TYR A 350 -15.69 -11.47 -5.64
C TYR A 350 -15.33 -12.29 -4.39
N ILE A 351 -14.26 -11.91 -3.68
CA ILE A 351 -13.99 -12.42 -2.33
C ILE A 351 -14.87 -11.66 -1.35
N ARG A 352 -15.64 -12.36 -0.54
CA ARG A 352 -16.46 -11.72 0.50
C ARG A 352 -15.59 -11.31 1.69
N GLY A 353 -15.81 -10.11 2.23
CA GLY A 353 -15.16 -9.62 3.45
C GLY A 353 -13.70 -9.19 3.29
N ARG A 354 -12.96 -9.12 4.39
CA ARG A 354 -11.55 -8.65 4.41
C ARG A 354 -10.66 -9.55 3.55
N VAL A 355 -9.88 -8.95 2.63
CA VAL A 355 -8.98 -9.65 1.70
C VAL A 355 -7.51 -9.60 2.09
N TRP A 356 -7.14 -8.90 3.16
CA TRP A 356 -5.76 -8.87 3.63
C TRP A 356 -5.68 -8.58 5.13
N GLY A 357 -4.55 -8.89 5.73
CA GLY A 357 -4.25 -8.52 7.10
C GLY A 357 -2.77 -8.65 7.42
N SER A 358 -2.39 -8.24 8.63
CA SER A 358 -1.02 -8.32 9.12
C SER A 358 -0.99 -8.48 10.65
N SER A 359 0.19 -8.81 11.19
CA SER A 359 0.43 -8.78 12.64
C SER A 359 0.20 -7.37 13.21
N LYS A 360 -0.14 -7.28 14.50
CA LYS A 360 -0.44 -6.01 15.19
C LYS A 360 0.72 -5.02 15.11
N LEU A 361 1.95 -5.50 15.30
CA LEU A 361 3.16 -4.67 15.25
C LEU A 361 3.31 -3.99 13.88
N LEU A 362 2.98 -4.69 12.79
CA LEU A 362 3.06 -4.15 11.43
C LEU A 362 2.06 -3.01 11.14
N HIS A 363 1.10 -2.75 12.03
CA HIS A 363 0.19 -1.62 11.94
C HIS A 363 0.71 -0.33 12.60
N ALA A 364 1.80 -0.39 13.35
CA ALA A 364 2.33 0.76 14.06
C ALA A 364 2.93 1.81 13.11
N ASP A 365 2.75 3.09 13.47
CA ASP A 365 3.32 4.22 12.72
C ASP A 365 4.86 4.23 12.74
N SER A 366 5.47 3.53 13.71
CA SER A 366 6.91 3.31 13.82
C SER A 366 7.52 2.59 12.60
N ILE A 367 6.71 1.93 11.77
CA ILE A 367 7.16 1.23 10.56
C ILE A 367 7.01 2.14 9.36
N SER A 368 7.70 3.28 9.43
CA SER A 368 7.73 4.31 8.39
C SER A 368 9.03 4.22 7.58
N PRO A 369 9.01 4.67 6.32
CA PRO A 369 10.26 4.79 5.55
C PRO A 369 11.15 5.87 6.18
N TYR A 370 12.46 5.72 6.04
CA TYR A 370 13.41 6.73 6.49
C TYR A 370 13.10 8.07 5.81
N THR A 371 12.85 9.12 6.60
CA THR A 371 12.39 10.42 6.10
C THR A 371 13.27 11.51 6.68
N ILE A 372 13.75 12.42 5.83
CA ILE A 372 14.56 13.57 6.23
C ILE A 372 13.94 14.86 5.68
N ALA A 373 13.96 15.92 6.48
CA ALA A 373 13.69 17.28 6.03
C ALA A 373 14.87 17.78 5.17
N LEU A 374 14.62 18.10 3.90
CA LEU A 374 15.64 18.70 3.06
C LEU A 374 15.74 20.20 3.29
N GLU A 375 14.60 20.86 3.39
CA GLU A 375 14.48 22.29 3.65
C GLU A 375 13.27 22.49 4.56
N THR A 376 13.43 23.32 5.58
CA THR A 376 12.32 23.76 6.43
C THR A 376 12.27 25.28 6.41
N PHE A 377 11.09 25.87 6.30
CA PHE A 377 10.94 27.31 6.54
C PHE A 377 9.70 27.52 7.39
N SER A 378 9.80 28.38 8.40
CA SER A 378 8.66 28.78 9.22
C SER A 378 8.16 30.14 8.77
N MET A 379 6.85 30.31 8.80
CA MET A 379 6.19 31.58 8.58
C MET A 379 5.25 31.80 9.75
N VAL A 380 5.64 32.73 10.63
CA VAL A 380 4.74 33.21 11.67
C VAL A 380 3.90 34.33 11.09
N THR A 381 2.59 34.20 11.15
CA THR A 381 1.63 35.25 10.83
C THR A 381 0.90 35.63 12.10
N THR A 382 1.19 36.82 12.62
CA THR A 382 0.40 37.41 13.71
C THR A 382 -0.70 38.26 13.09
N THR A 383 -1.97 37.94 13.37
CA THR A 383 -3.13 38.70 12.89
C THR A 383 -3.78 39.37 14.09
N THR A 384 -3.73 40.70 14.12
CA THR A 384 -4.47 41.49 15.11
C THR A 384 -5.82 41.89 14.52
N THR A 385 -6.90 41.39 15.09
CA THR A 385 -8.28 41.75 14.73
C THR A 385 -8.77 42.82 15.69
N GLU A 386 -8.98 44.03 15.20
CA GLU A 386 -9.67 45.06 15.97
C GLU A 386 -11.18 44.96 15.73
N TYR A 387 -11.95 44.81 16.81
CA TYR A 387 -13.39 44.90 16.75
C TYR A 387 -13.81 46.35 16.98
N ARG A 388 -14.47 46.93 15.97
CA ARG A 388 -15.03 48.28 16.08
C ARG A 388 -16.56 48.23 16.00
N PRO A 389 -17.27 48.80 16.98
CA PRO A 389 -18.70 49.04 16.82
C PRO A 389 -18.88 50.11 15.74
N VAL A 390 -19.57 49.75 14.67
CA VAL A 390 -20.02 50.71 13.64
C VAL A 390 -21.53 50.78 13.71
N THR A 391 -22.06 51.99 13.81
CA THR A 391 -23.51 52.24 13.71
C THR A 391 -23.88 52.22 12.24
N ILE A 392 -24.71 51.25 11.84
CA ILE A 392 -25.23 51.17 10.49
C ILE A 392 -26.72 51.49 10.56
N SER A 393 -27.15 52.49 9.79
CA SER A 393 -28.56 52.84 9.66
C SER A 393 -29.18 51.95 8.58
N GLN A 394 -30.11 51.08 8.98
CA GLN A 394 -30.86 50.25 8.04
C GLN A 394 -32.33 50.71 8.00
N PRO A 395 -32.93 50.87 6.82
CA PRO A 395 -34.35 51.16 6.71
C PRO A 395 -35.14 49.93 7.17
N ALA A 396 -35.88 50.08 8.27
CA ALA A 396 -36.78 49.08 8.80
C ALA A 396 -38.22 49.56 8.60
N TYR A 397 -39.03 48.76 7.92
CA TYR A 397 -40.45 49.07 7.79
C TYR A 397 -41.23 48.37 8.91
N THR A 398 -42.11 49.12 9.53
CA THR A 398 -43.14 48.58 10.44
C THR A 398 -44.50 48.90 9.86
N ILE A 399 -45.50 48.10 10.20
CA ILE A 399 -46.87 48.33 9.77
C ILE A 399 -47.60 48.93 10.97
N ASN A 400 -48.15 50.13 10.82
CA ASN A 400 -48.91 50.75 11.91
C ASN A 400 -50.24 50.00 12.14
N ILE A 401 -50.96 50.34 13.21
CA ILE A 401 -52.25 49.71 13.54
C ILE A 401 -53.34 49.88 12.45
N PHE A 402 -53.09 50.73 11.45
CA PHE A 402 -53.98 51.00 10.31
C PHE A 402 -53.50 50.34 9.00
N GLY A 403 -52.43 49.53 9.03
CA GLY A 403 -51.95 48.79 7.86
C GLY A 403 -50.97 49.55 6.96
N GLU A 404 -50.57 50.77 7.31
CA GLU A 404 -49.68 51.59 6.50
C GLU A 404 -48.20 51.28 6.82
N ARG A 405 -47.37 51.23 5.78
CA ARG A 405 -45.92 51.01 5.92
C ARG A 405 -45.26 52.29 6.39
N VAL A 406 -44.76 52.29 7.63
CA VAL A 406 -43.98 53.39 8.19
C VAL A 406 -42.50 53.00 8.14
N PHE A 407 -41.69 53.82 7.47
CA PHE A 407 -40.25 53.65 7.43
C PHE A 407 -39.63 54.25 8.70
N SER A 408 -38.94 53.42 9.46
CA SER A 408 -38.15 53.81 10.62
C SER A 408 -36.68 53.51 10.34
N HIS A 409 -35.79 54.40 10.78
CA HIS A 409 -34.35 54.12 10.73
C HIS A 409 -33.99 53.39 12.02
N MET A 410 -33.53 52.15 11.89
CA MET A 410 -33.01 51.40 13.02
C MET A 410 -31.49 51.52 13.03
N GLU A 411 -30.93 52.05 14.11
CA GLU A 411 -29.49 52.05 14.33
C GLU A 411 -29.07 50.70 14.88
N LYS A 412 -28.30 49.93 14.09
CA LYS A 412 -27.72 48.67 14.54
C LYS A 412 -26.24 48.84 14.77
N VAL A 413 -25.79 48.54 15.99
CA VAL A 413 -24.36 48.42 16.30
C VAL A 413 -23.87 47.08 15.76
N VAL A 414 -23.01 47.11 14.74
CA VAL A 414 -22.40 45.92 14.16
C VAL A 414 -20.92 45.90 14.50
N LYS A 415 -20.41 44.75 14.95
CA LYS A 415 -18.96 44.55 15.11
C LYS A 415 -18.34 44.37 13.72
N VAL A 416 -17.48 45.30 13.33
CA VAL A 416 -16.68 45.20 12.11
C VAL A 416 -15.30 44.69 12.47
N ASN A 417 -14.82 43.70 11.72
CA ASN A 417 -13.49 43.11 11.89
C ASN A 417 -12.50 43.84 10.99
N GLU A 418 -11.52 44.53 11.56
CA GLU A 418 -10.44 45.21 10.82
C GLU A 418 -9.12 44.47 11.09
N VAL A 419 -8.55 43.84 10.05
CA VAL A 419 -7.24 43.16 10.13
C VAL A 419 -6.14 44.17 9.86
N ARG A 420 -5.29 44.46 10.86
CA ARG A 420 -4.37 45.61 10.80
C ARG A 420 -2.91 45.29 10.52
N ASP A 421 -2.41 44.18 11.05
CA ASP A 421 -1.00 43.84 10.90
C ASP A 421 -0.85 42.34 10.62
N THR A 422 -0.03 42.03 9.62
CA THR A 422 0.57 40.72 9.40
C THR A 422 2.07 40.89 9.29
N LYS A 423 2.80 40.60 10.38
CA LYS A 423 4.26 40.41 10.30
C LYS A 423 4.54 38.99 9.83
N ARG A 424 5.49 38.85 8.88
CA ARG A 424 6.02 37.58 8.40
C ARG A 424 7.47 37.49 8.84
N ASP A 425 7.72 36.71 9.87
CA ASP A 425 9.09 36.35 10.23
C ASP A 425 9.43 35.04 9.53
N ILE A 426 10.40 35.10 8.60
CA ILE A 426 10.90 33.95 7.84
C ILE A 426 12.23 33.56 8.49
N ALA A 427 12.26 32.41 9.18
CA ALA A 427 13.53 31.83 9.60
C ALA A 427 14.28 31.24 8.39
N ALA A 428 15.61 31.39 8.36
CA ALA A 428 16.44 30.79 7.32
C ALA A 428 16.28 29.26 7.33
N PRO A 429 16.30 28.61 6.15
CA PRO A 429 15.98 27.20 6.10
C PRO A 429 17.06 26.33 6.74
N ASP A 430 16.65 25.45 7.66
CA ASP A 430 17.53 24.37 8.11
C ASP A 430 17.57 23.31 7.02
N VAL A 431 18.75 23.14 6.42
CA VAL A 431 18.99 22.27 5.27
C VAL A 431 19.93 21.15 5.67
N ASP A 432 19.44 19.92 5.55
CA ASP A 432 20.29 18.73 5.67
C ASP A 432 21.18 18.62 4.41
N ALA A 433 22.36 19.23 4.47
CA ALA A 433 23.26 19.36 3.32
C ALA A 433 23.68 18.02 2.71
N ASP A 434 23.82 16.96 3.52
CA ASP A 434 24.15 15.62 3.02
C ASP A 434 22.98 15.01 2.25
N ALA A 435 21.77 15.12 2.79
CA ALA A 435 20.57 14.64 2.13
C ALA A 435 20.26 15.44 0.86
N ALA A 436 20.43 16.76 0.89
CA ALA A 436 20.22 17.66 -0.24
C ALA A 436 21.18 17.32 -1.40
N ARG A 437 22.49 17.21 -1.12
CA ARG A 437 23.49 16.83 -2.13
C ARG A 437 23.21 15.45 -2.73
N TYR A 438 22.83 14.49 -1.90
CA TYR A 438 22.51 13.14 -2.37
C TYR A 438 21.27 13.12 -3.27
N VAL A 439 20.21 13.84 -2.89
CA VAL A 439 19.00 13.97 -3.72
C VAL A 439 19.30 14.68 -5.03
N GLU A 440 20.08 15.76 -5.00
CA GLU A 440 20.51 16.47 -6.20
C GLU A 440 21.25 15.53 -7.15
N PHE A 441 22.28 14.82 -6.66
CA PHE A 441 23.00 13.80 -7.43
C PHE A 441 22.07 12.78 -8.08
N LEU A 442 21.08 12.27 -7.33
CA LEU A 442 20.12 11.31 -7.87
C LEU A 442 19.29 11.89 -9.01
N THR A 443 18.85 13.14 -8.88
CA THR A 443 17.98 13.80 -9.86
C THR A 443 18.69 14.35 -11.08
N THR A 444 19.96 14.73 -10.96
CA THR A 444 20.71 15.39 -12.05
C THR A 444 21.63 14.44 -12.77
N SER A 445 22.20 13.44 -12.07
CA SER A 445 23.32 12.64 -12.58
C SER A 445 23.05 11.13 -12.59
N TYR A 446 22.29 10.59 -11.63
CA TYR A 446 22.11 9.14 -11.51
C TYR A 446 20.92 8.60 -12.30
N VAL A 447 19.74 9.25 -12.19
CA VAL A 447 18.50 8.77 -12.82
C VAL A 447 18.15 9.67 -14.00
N PRO A 448 17.92 9.10 -15.20
CA PRO A 448 17.48 9.89 -16.35
C PRO A 448 16.17 10.64 -16.05
N LYS A 449 16.10 11.92 -16.45
CA LYS A 449 14.91 12.77 -16.24
C LYS A 449 13.62 12.13 -16.79
N ALA A 450 13.69 11.47 -17.94
CA ALA A 450 12.55 10.78 -18.54
C ALA A 450 11.95 9.69 -17.63
N ASP A 451 12.79 8.98 -16.86
CA ASP A 451 12.33 7.95 -15.92
C ASP A 451 11.69 8.56 -14.67
N ILE A 452 12.22 9.68 -14.18
CA ILE A 452 11.64 10.47 -13.09
C ILE A 452 10.26 11.00 -13.50
N ASP A 453 10.15 11.60 -14.68
CA ASP A 453 8.90 12.16 -15.19
C ASP A 453 7.85 11.07 -15.34
N LYS A 454 8.23 9.93 -15.93
CA LYS A 454 7.35 8.76 -16.09
C LYS A 454 6.89 8.18 -14.75
N ALA A 455 7.79 8.03 -13.78
CA ALA A 455 7.44 7.53 -12.45
C ALA A 455 6.52 8.50 -11.71
N THR A 456 6.78 9.80 -11.83
CA THR A 456 6.00 10.87 -11.21
C THR A 456 4.61 11.00 -11.85
N ALA A 457 4.48 10.87 -13.18
CA ALA A 457 3.18 10.83 -13.87
C ALA A 457 2.27 9.74 -13.30
N LYS A 458 2.85 8.56 -13.06
CA LYS A 458 2.13 7.40 -12.54
C LYS A 458 1.58 7.61 -11.12
N ALA A 459 2.13 8.56 -10.36
CA ALA A 459 1.63 8.90 -9.03
C ALA A 459 0.31 9.69 -9.06
N GLY A 460 0.00 10.32 -10.20
CA GLY A 460 -1.18 11.15 -10.41
C GLY A 460 -0.86 12.65 -10.44
N GLU A 461 -1.74 13.43 -11.06
CA GLU A 461 -1.56 14.86 -11.29
C GLU A 461 -1.61 15.67 -9.99
N GLN A 462 -2.50 15.32 -9.05
CA GLN A 462 -2.54 15.95 -7.73
C GLN A 462 -1.19 15.85 -7.00
N PHE A 463 -0.51 14.71 -7.10
CA PHE A 463 0.80 14.53 -6.48
C PHE A 463 1.85 15.48 -7.07
N ARG A 464 1.84 15.67 -8.40
CA ARG A 464 2.69 16.64 -9.10
C ARG A 464 2.36 18.09 -8.73
N HIS A 465 1.07 18.42 -8.66
CA HIS A 465 0.59 19.76 -8.34
C HIS A 465 1.13 20.24 -6.98
N TYR A 466 1.25 19.34 -6.00
CA TYR A 466 1.88 19.64 -4.70
C TYR A 466 3.41 19.52 -4.68
N GLY A 467 4.07 19.62 -5.85
CA GLY A 467 5.52 19.54 -5.97
C GLY A 467 6.11 18.15 -5.73
N GLY A 468 5.28 17.11 -5.80
CA GLY A 468 5.71 15.73 -5.57
C GLY A 468 6.57 15.20 -6.72
N VAL A 469 7.72 14.62 -6.39
CA VAL A 469 8.63 13.98 -7.36
C VAL A 469 8.95 12.56 -6.90
N ILE A 470 8.96 11.60 -7.83
CA ILE A 470 9.40 10.23 -7.58
C ILE A 470 10.67 9.97 -8.38
N VAL A 471 11.76 9.67 -7.67
CA VAL A 471 13.04 9.28 -8.25
C VAL A 471 13.15 7.75 -8.19
N PRO A 472 12.89 7.02 -9.28
CA PRO A 472 12.98 5.56 -9.29
C PRO A 472 14.43 5.10 -9.29
N LEU A 473 14.74 4.05 -8.54
CA LEU A 473 16.09 3.49 -8.47
C LEU A 473 16.16 2.09 -9.05
N GLU A 474 17.11 1.86 -9.94
CA GLU A 474 17.38 0.52 -10.44
C GLU A 474 18.06 -0.34 -9.38
N ASN A 475 19.09 0.20 -8.71
CA ASN A 475 19.78 -0.45 -7.60
C ASN A 475 19.13 -0.13 -6.26
N THR A 476 19.44 -0.91 -5.22
CA THR A 476 18.81 -0.69 -3.93
C THR A 476 19.38 0.58 -3.28
N GLN A 477 18.50 1.34 -2.62
CA GLN A 477 18.83 2.59 -1.93
C GLN A 477 20.07 2.44 -1.02
N LYS A 478 20.19 1.32 -0.31
CA LYS A 478 21.33 1.03 0.57
C LYS A 478 22.67 0.94 -0.17
N ASP A 479 22.69 0.40 -1.39
CA ASP A 479 23.92 0.19 -2.15
C ASP A 479 24.40 1.53 -2.72
N ILE A 480 23.45 2.34 -3.21
CA ILE A 480 23.72 3.68 -3.73
C ILE A 480 24.17 4.61 -2.59
N LEU A 481 23.46 4.60 -1.45
CA LEU A 481 23.87 5.39 -0.28
C LEU A 481 25.27 5.00 0.19
N ARG A 482 25.58 3.70 0.29
CA ARG A 482 26.92 3.26 0.71
C ARG A 482 28.03 3.77 -0.21
N MET A 483 27.76 3.87 -1.51
CA MET A 483 28.75 4.29 -2.50
C MET A 483 28.89 5.81 -2.60
N TYR A 484 27.78 6.56 -2.54
CA TYR A 484 27.74 7.99 -2.87
C TYR A 484 27.43 8.91 -1.70
N SER A 485 26.95 8.39 -0.56
CA SER A 485 26.74 9.17 0.66
C SER A 485 26.85 8.29 1.92
N PRO A 486 28.08 7.89 2.32
CA PRO A 486 28.29 7.05 3.50
C PRO A 486 27.68 7.60 4.81
N PRO A 487 27.72 8.91 5.11
CA PRO A 487 27.06 9.45 6.31
C PRO A 487 25.54 9.20 6.33
N MET A 488 24.88 9.41 5.17
CA MET A 488 23.47 9.11 5.02
C MET A 488 23.17 7.61 5.11
N PHE A 489 24.09 6.76 4.65
CA PHE A 489 23.95 5.31 4.77
C PHE A 489 23.90 4.88 6.24
N GLU A 490 24.75 5.42 7.12
CA GLU A 490 24.71 5.07 8.54
C GLU A 490 23.43 5.54 9.22
N ARG A 491 22.94 6.76 8.92
CA ARG A 491 21.64 7.22 9.44
C ARG A 491 20.47 6.37 8.94
N TYR A 492 20.48 6.00 7.66
CA TYR A 492 19.51 5.08 7.06
C TYR A 492 19.52 3.72 7.75
N LYS A 493 20.72 3.17 8.02
CA LYS A 493 20.91 1.91 8.72
C LYS A 493 20.41 1.99 10.17
N GLU A 494 20.69 3.07 10.88
CA GLU A 494 20.23 3.29 12.26
C GLU A 494 18.70 3.35 12.34
N HIS A 495 18.05 4.09 11.42
CA HIS A 495 16.58 4.11 11.33
C HIS A 495 16.00 2.70 11.23
N TYR A 496 16.52 1.89 10.31
CA TYR A 496 16.02 0.53 10.10
C TYR A 496 16.45 -0.45 11.20
N ARG A 497 17.51 -0.17 11.96
CA ARG A 497 17.82 -0.85 13.22
C ARG A 497 16.76 -0.57 14.27
N GLY A 498 16.33 0.69 14.42
CA GLY A 498 15.19 1.06 15.27
C GLY A 498 13.90 0.33 14.88
N VAL A 499 13.57 0.29 13.58
CA VAL A 499 12.42 -0.48 13.07
C VAL A 499 12.57 -1.97 13.36
N PHE A 500 13.75 -2.54 13.17
CA PHE A 500 14.01 -3.96 13.46
C PHE A 500 13.84 -4.27 14.94
N ASN A 501 14.42 -3.45 15.82
CA ASN A 501 14.28 -3.59 17.26
C ASN A 501 12.82 -3.47 17.68
N PHE A 502 12.06 -2.52 17.13
CA PHE A 502 10.62 -2.42 17.40
C PHE A 502 9.85 -3.70 17.01
N LEU A 503 10.22 -4.35 15.91
CA LEU A 503 9.54 -5.55 15.41
C LEU A 503 9.92 -6.84 16.14
N TYR A 504 11.11 -6.87 16.76
CA TYR A 504 11.72 -8.11 17.26
C TYR A 504 12.28 -8.01 18.67
N ALA A 505 12.23 -6.84 19.30
CA ALA A 505 12.51 -6.69 20.73
C ALA A 505 11.75 -7.81 21.44
N GLY A 506 12.47 -8.55 22.27
CA GLY A 506 11.86 -9.60 23.07
C GLY A 506 10.74 -8.99 23.91
N ASP A 507 9.81 -9.84 24.33
CA ASP A 507 9.05 -9.61 25.57
C ASP A 507 10.04 -9.68 26.77
N ASN A 508 11.21 -9.04 26.67
CA ASN A 508 12.25 -8.97 27.69
C ASN A 508 11.98 -7.78 28.62
N GLU A 509 10.73 -7.67 29.06
CA GLU A 509 10.34 -7.07 30.34
C GLU A 509 9.62 -8.13 31.16
#